data_AF-F6D8B3-F1
#
_entry.id   AF-F6D8B3-F1
#
_cell.length_a   1.000
_cell.length_b   1.000
_cell.length_c   1.000
_cell.angle_alpha   90.00
_cell.angle_beta   90.00
_cell.angle_gamma   90.00
#
_symmetry.space_group_name_H-M   'P 1'
#
loop_
_entity.id
_entity.type
_entity.pdbx_description
1 polymer ?
#
loop_
_entity_poly.entity_id
_entity_poly.type
_entity_poly.pdbx_seq_one_letter_code
_entity_poly.pdbx_strand_id
1 'polypeptide(L)'
;MENVNYFKKRKEVEREIFRELEELRRIISKNVKTGDLIELPGDYILKIGNSNDGLNVISIGNKGSNEFICFRNLSLTQHQRYITVLLENKNDIIKRINKMNENAVKLGENLLKTNKTRT
;
A
#
# COMPACT_ATOMS: atom_id res chain seq x y z
N MET A 1 39.87 4.97 5.19
CA MET A 1 39.14 4.88 3.89
C MET A 1 37.88 4.00 3.95
N GLU A 2 37.39 3.60 5.13
CA GLU A 2 36.19 2.73 5.25
C GLU A 2 34.85 3.47 5.06
N ASN A 3 34.80 4.77 5.37
CA ASN A 3 33.57 5.58 5.33
C ASN A 3 32.95 5.74 3.92
N VAL A 4 33.78 5.75 2.86
CA VAL A 4 33.29 5.86 1.47
C VAL A 4 32.53 4.59 1.06
N ASN A 5 32.97 3.44 1.56
CA ASN A 5 32.34 2.15 1.28
C ASN A 5 30.98 2.03 2.00
N TYR A 6 30.89 2.47 3.25
CA TYR A 6 29.63 2.47 4.01
C TYR A 6 28.58 3.40 3.38
N PHE A 7 28.97 4.60 2.96
CA PHE A 7 28.04 5.54 2.33
C PHE A 7 27.50 5.02 0.99
N LYS A 8 28.36 4.39 0.19
CA LYS A 8 27.95 3.76 -1.07
C LYS A 8 26.96 2.61 -0.83
N LYS A 9 27.30 1.71 0.10
CA LYS A 9 26.43 0.57 0.47
C LYS A 9 25.07 1.05 0.99
N ARG A 10 25.05 2.09 1.82
CA ARG A 10 23.80 2.68 2.31
C ARG A 10 22.93 3.21 1.17
N LYS A 11 23.50 3.93 0.21
CA LYS A 11 22.77 4.43 -0.96
C LYS A 11 22.19 3.30 -1.83
N GLU A 12 22.92 2.19 -1.96
CA GLU A 12 22.44 1.02 -2.70
C GLU A 12 21.19 0.41 -2.02
N VAL A 13 21.24 0.22 -0.70
CA VAL A 13 20.10 -0.26 0.09
C VAL A 13 18.91 0.69 0.02
N GLU A 14 19.12 2.01 0.15
CA GLU A 14 18.06 3.01 0.05
C GLU A 14 17.36 2.97 -1.33
N ARG A 15 18.12 2.77 -2.41
CA ARG A 15 17.56 2.64 -3.76
C ARG A 15 16.73 1.38 -3.93
N GLU A 16 17.18 0.26 -3.38
CA GLU A 16 16.44 -1.00 -3.46
C GLU A 16 15.12 -0.92 -2.70
N ILE A 17 15.14 -0.40 -1.47
CA ILE A 17 13.94 -0.14 -0.68
C ILE A 17 12.97 0.77 -1.42
N PHE A 18 13.47 1.87 -2.01
CA PHE A 18 12.63 2.78 -2.78
C PHE A 18 11.97 2.08 -3.99
N ARG A 19 12.73 1.21 -4.70
CA ARG A 19 12.21 0.44 -5.83
C ARG A 19 11.07 -0.48 -5.40
N GLU A 20 11.24 -1.21 -4.30
CA GLU A 20 10.23 -2.13 -3.76
C GLU A 20 8.96 -1.39 -3.31
N LEU A 21 9.11 -0.24 -2.65
CA LEU A 21 7.98 0.61 -2.24
C LEU A 21 7.23 1.20 -3.45
N GLU A 22 7.95 1.60 -4.50
CA GLU A 22 7.35 2.13 -5.72
C GLU A 22 6.61 1.04 -6.52
N GLU A 23 7.13 -0.19 -6.55
CA GLU A 23 6.43 -1.33 -7.13
C GLU A 23 5.12 -1.61 -6.38
N LEU A 24 5.20 -1.70 -5.04
CA LEU A 24 4.02 -1.88 -4.20
C LEU A 24 3.01 -0.75 -4.43
N ARG A 25 3.49 0.50 -4.55
CA ARG A 25 2.64 1.66 -4.86
C ARG A 25 1.86 1.46 -6.16
N ARG A 26 2.55 1.05 -7.23
CA ARG A 26 1.93 0.85 -8.55
C ARG A 26 0.89 -0.26 -8.53
N ILE A 27 1.17 -1.38 -7.87
CA ILE A 27 0.22 -2.50 -7.76
C ILE A 27 -1.05 -2.03 -7.05
N ILE A 28 -0.88 -1.36 -5.91
CA ILE A 28 -2.00 -0.87 -5.13
C ILE A 28 -2.79 0.17 -5.94
N SER A 29 -2.16 1.23 -6.44
CA SER A 29 -2.84 2.29 -7.20
C SER A 29 -3.62 1.80 -8.43
N LYS A 30 -3.24 0.67 -9.02
CA LYS A 30 -3.93 0.05 -10.17
C LYS A 30 -5.14 -0.81 -9.75
N ASN A 31 -5.11 -1.38 -8.56
CA ASN A 31 -6.02 -2.47 -8.17
C ASN A 31 -6.96 -2.12 -7.01
N VAL A 32 -6.84 -0.94 -6.40
CA VAL A 32 -7.77 -0.48 -5.36
C VAL A 32 -8.27 0.92 -5.67
N LYS A 33 -9.44 1.24 -5.11
CA LYS A 33 -10.11 2.52 -5.28
C LYS A 33 -9.86 3.43 -4.08
N THR A 34 -9.98 4.72 -4.30
CA THR A 34 -9.97 5.70 -3.22
C THR A 34 -11.06 5.40 -2.20
N GLY A 35 -10.68 5.39 -0.93
CA GLY A 35 -11.52 5.00 0.20
C GLY A 35 -11.28 3.56 0.67
N ASP A 36 -10.63 2.71 -0.12
CA ASP A 36 -10.31 1.35 0.30
C ASP A 36 -9.32 1.33 1.47
N LEU A 37 -9.53 0.37 2.38
CA LEU A 37 -8.72 0.14 3.57
C LEU A 37 -8.20 -1.30 3.58
N ILE A 38 -6.92 -1.45 3.92
CA ILE A 38 -6.28 -2.76 4.11
C ILE A 38 -5.70 -2.77 5.52
N GLU A 39 -6.22 -3.65 6.36
CA GLU A 39 -5.65 -3.88 7.69
C GLU A 39 -4.42 -4.80 7.62
N LEU A 40 -3.39 -4.42 8.35
CA LEU A 40 -2.13 -5.15 8.48
C LEU A 40 -1.91 -5.63 9.92
N PRO A 41 -1.03 -6.64 10.11
CA PRO A 41 -0.59 -7.07 11.45
C PRO A 41 0.00 -5.90 12.25
N GLY A 42 -0.15 -5.92 13.57
CA GLY A 42 0.47 -4.93 14.47
C GLY A 42 -0.26 -3.58 14.54
N ASP A 43 -1.58 -3.58 14.35
CA ASP A 43 -2.43 -2.39 14.36
C ASP A 43 -2.05 -1.35 13.31
N TYR A 44 -1.70 -1.79 12.10
CA TYR A 44 -1.49 -0.88 10.97
C TYR A 44 -2.64 -0.94 9.99
N ILE A 45 -2.89 0.19 9.34
CA ILE A 45 -3.84 0.30 8.23
C ILE A 45 -3.15 0.99 7.07
N LEU A 46 -3.33 0.43 5.88
CA LEU A 46 -3.12 1.13 4.62
C LEU A 46 -4.45 1.71 4.17
N LYS A 47 -4.45 3.01 3.89
CA LYS A 47 -5.58 3.72 3.32
C LYS A 47 -5.22 4.22 1.93
N ILE A 48 -6.13 4.00 1.00
CA ILE A 48 -6.03 4.54 -0.37
C ILE A 48 -6.79 5.85 -0.42
N GLY A 49 -6.07 6.93 -0.69
CA GLY A 49 -6.61 8.27 -0.86
C GLY A 49 -6.28 8.83 -2.24
N ASN A 50 -6.93 9.94 -2.60
CA ASN A 50 -6.44 10.80 -3.67
C ASN A 50 -5.54 11.88 -3.05
N SER A 51 -4.37 12.14 -3.62
CA SER A 51 -3.69 13.42 -3.37
C SER A 51 -4.39 14.54 -4.12
N ASN A 52 -4.08 15.77 -3.72
CA ASN A 52 -4.57 17.00 -4.35
C ASN A 52 -4.19 17.10 -5.85
N ASP A 53 -3.22 16.32 -6.32
CA ASP A 53 -2.79 16.23 -7.73
C ASP A 53 -3.55 15.12 -8.51
N GLY A 54 -4.56 14.48 -7.92
CA GLY A 54 -5.39 13.45 -8.55
C GLY A 54 -4.74 12.07 -8.63
N LEU A 55 -3.55 11.87 -8.04
CA LEU A 55 -2.91 10.57 -8.00
C LEU A 55 -3.39 9.75 -6.80
N ASN A 56 -3.63 8.45 -6.99
CA ASN A 56 -3.89 7.52 -5.89
C ASN A 56 -2.65 7.48 -4.98
N VAL A 57 -2.80 7.98 -3.76
CA VAL A 57 -1.77 7.92 -2.72
C VAL A 57 -2.14 6.86 -1.71
N ILE A 58 -1.12 6.15 -1.26
CA ILE A 58 -1.22 5.15 -0.23
C ILE A 58 -0.64 5.77 1.00
N SER A 59 -1.42 5.78 2.06
CA SER A 59 -0.98 6.25 3.35
C SER A 59 -1.03 5.11 4.34
N ILE A 60 0.03 4.96 5.12
CA ILE A 60 0.11 3.99 6.21
C ILE A 60 0.03 4.73 7.54
N GLY A 61 -0.76 4.20 8.46
CA GLY A 61 -0.90 4.71 9.82
C GLY A 61 -1.10 3.58 10.80
N ASN A 62 -0.92 3.86 12.09
CA ASN A 62 -1.35 2.94 13.14
C ASN A 62 -2.86 3.15 13.41
N LYS A 63 -3.61 2.09 13.71
CA LYS A 63 -5.05 2.14 14.02
C LYS A 63 -5.38 3.11 15.15
N GLY A 64 -4.46 3.28 16.10
CA GLY A 64 -4.61 4.21 17.22
C GLY A 64 -4.14 5.65 16.94
N SER A 65 -3.60 5.94 15.75
CA SER A 65 -3.06 7.26 15.41
C SER A 65 -3.90 7.96 14.36
N ASN A 66 -4.12 9.26 14.52
CA ASN A 66 -4.64 10.13 13.45
C ASN A 66 -3.58 10.47 12.39
N GLU A 67 -2.37 9.95 12.53
CA GLU A 67 -1.24 10.21 11.63
C GLU A 67 -1.17 9.15 10.54
N PHE A 68 -1.17 9.62 9.30
CA PHE A 68 -1.00 8.80 8.11
C PHE A 68 0.18 9.35 7.31
N ILE A 69 1.13 8.48 6.99
CA ILE A 69 2.30 8.84 6.19
C ILE A 69 2.13 8.27 4.79
N CYS A 70 2.18 9.16 3.81
CA CYS A 70 2.08 8.82 2.40
C CYS A 70 3.37 8.14 1.91
N PHE A 71 3.26 7.18 0.98
CA PHE A 71 4.42 6.48 0.41
C PHE A 71 5.45 7.43 -0.23
N ARG A 72 5.01 8.58 -0.73
CA ARG A 72 5.88 9.64 -1.28
C ARG A 72 6.76 10.32 -0.24
N ASN A 73 6.36 10.25 1.04
CA ASN A 73 7.02 10.91 2.15
C ASN A 73 7.89 9.91 2.95
N LEU A 74 7.99 8.65 2.52
CA LEU A 74 8.75 7.62 3.23
C LEU A 74 10.25 7.79 3.02
N SER A 75 10.89 8.57 3.90
CA SER A 75 12.35 8.54 4.07
C SER A 75 12.75 7.39 5.00
N LEU A 76 13.77 6.61 4.59
CA LEU A 76 14.29 5.48 5.39
C LEU A 76 14.65 5.87 6.81
N THR A 77 15.16 7.10 7.02
CA THR A 77 15.59 7.58 8.34
C THR A 77 14.44 8.05 9.22
N GLN A 78 13.34 8.55 8.66
CA GLN A 78 12.26 9.17 9.42
C GLN A 78 11.11 8.19 9.68
N HIS A 79 10.92 7.21 8.79
CA HIS A 79 9.75 6.34 8.80
C HIS A 79 10.11 4.86 8.69
N GLN A 80 11.28 4.48 9.21
CA GLN A 80 11.81 3.11 9.14
C GLN A 80 10.77 2.07 9.55
N ARG A 81 10.07 2.28 10.67
CA ARG A 81 9.03 1.37 11.18
C ARG A 81 7.92 1.10 10.15
N TYR A 82 7.45 2.13 9.47
CA TYR A 82 6.39 2.00 8.47
C TYR A 82 6.90 1.33 7.19
N ILE A 83 8.13 1.65 6.78
CA ILE A 83 8.77 1.00 5.63
C ILE A 83 8.94 -0.49 5.88
N THR A 84 9.43 -0.88 7.08
CA THR A 84 9.57 -2.28 7.48
C THR A 84 8.25 -3.02 7.40
N VAL A 85 7.18 -2.47 8.00
CA VAL A 85 5.84 -3.09 7.96
C VAL A 85 5.36 -3.30 6.52
N LEU A 86 5.56 -2.32 5.64
CA LEU A 86 5.14 -2.44 4.23
C LEU A 86 5.91 -3.53 3.48
N LEU A 87 7.23 -3.57 3.65
CA LEU A 87 8.07 -4.54 2.95
C LEU A 87 7.86 -5.95 3.46
N GLU A 88 7.79 -6.14 4.78
CA GLU A 88 7.55 -7.45 5.41
C GLU A 88 6.16 -8.00 5.04
N ASN A 89 5.17 -7.13 4.85
CA ASN A 89 3.81 -7.52 4.52
C ASN A 89 3.45 -7.38 3.03
N LYS A 90 4.43 -7.08 2.14
CA LYS A 90 4.21 -6.83 0.70
C LYS A 90 3.31 -7.89 0.06
N ASN A 91 3.64 -9.17 0.28
CA ASN A 91 2.90 -10.28 -0.33
C ASN A 91 1.48 -10.43 0.25
N ASP A 92 1.31 -10.21 1.56
CA ASP A 92 -0.02 -10.28 2.19
C ASP A 92 -0.91 -9.13 1.71
N ILE A 93 -0.35 -7.92 1.56
CA ILE A 93 -1.04 -6.76 0.98
C ILE A 93 -1.59 -7.11 -0.41
N ILE A 94 -0.72 -7.62 -1.29
CA ILE A 94 -1.10 -8.00 -2.67
C ILE A 94 -2.20 -9.07 -2.65
N LYS A 95 -2.07 -10.08 -1.80
CA LYS A 95 -3.06 -11.15 -1.66
C LYS A 95 -4.43 -10.60 -1.23
N ARG A 96 -4.46 -9.69 -0.27
CA ARG A 96 -5.70 -9.05 0.21
C ARG A 96 -6.38 -8.23 -0.89
N ILE A 97 -5.61 -7.49 -1.68
CA ILE A 97 -6.12 -6.72 -2.82
C ILE A 97 -6.78 -7.62 -3.85
N ASN A 98 -6.12 -8.72 -4.23
CA ASN A 98 -6.69 -9.66 -5.19
C ASN A 98 -8.02 -10.24 -4.67
N LYS A 99 -8.07 -10.61 -3.38
CA LYS A 99 -9.30 -11.11 -2.74
C LYS A 99 -10.42 -10.05 -2.71
N MET A 100 -10.09 -8.78 -2.43
CA MET A 100 -11.05 -7.69 -2.47
C MET A 100 -11.66 -7.54 -3.86
N ASN A 101 -10.83 -7.57 -4.90
CA ASN A 101 -11.28 -7.46 -6.29
C ASN A 101 -12.13 -8.65 -6.73
N GLU A 102 -11.72 -9.87 -6.41
CA GLU A 102 -12.53 -11.07 -6.67
C GLU A 102 -13.90 -10.99 -6.00
N ASN A 103 -13.97 -10.52 -4.75
CA ASN A 103 -15.22 -10.35 -4.03
C ASN A 103 -16.10 -9.29 -4.66
N ALA A 104 -15.52 -8.16 -5.10
CA ALA A 104 -16.25 -7.10 -5.78
C ALA A 104 -16.88 -7.59 -7.11
N VAL A 105 -16.14 -8.38 -7.89
CA VAL A 105 -16.66 -8.99 -9.12
C VAL A 105 -17.82 -9.94 -8.82
N LYS A 106 -17.64 -10.88 -7.87
CA LYS A 106 -18.68 -11.83 -7.48
C LYS A 106 -19.96 -11.14 -7.00
N LEU A 107 -19.82 -10.06 -6.22
CA LEU A 107 -20.96 -9.27 -5.77
C LEU A 107 -21.69 -8.64 -6.96
N GLY A 108 -20.96 -8.04 -7.91
CA GLY A 108 -21.54 -7.46 -9.13
C GLY A 108 -22.31 -8.49 -9.96
N GLU A 109 -21.74 -9.68 -10.17
CA GLU A 109 -22.40 -10.77 -10.89
C GLU A 109 -23.70 -11.22 -10.23
N ASN A 110 -23.70 -11.35 -8.90
CA ASN A 110 -24.88 -11.75 -8.13
C ASN A 110 -26.00 -10.71 -8.25
N LEU A 111 -25.67 -9.42 -8.11
CA LEU A 111 -26.65 -8.34 -8.25
C LEU A 111 -27.30 -8.31 -9.64
N LEU A 112 -26.52 -8.54 -10.70
CA LEU A 112 -27.04 -8.62 -12.06
C LEU A 112 -27.99 -9.81 -12.26
N LYS A 113 -27.68 -10.98 -11.67
CA LYS A 113 -28.55 -12.16 -11.73
C LYS A 113 -29.86 -11.93 -11.01
N THR A 114 -29.83 -11.35 -9.80
CA THR A 114 -31.04 -11.05 -9.02
C THR A 114 -31.95 -10.04 -9.71
N ASN A 115 -31.39 -9.04 -10.40
CA ASN A 115 -32.20 -8.07 -11.14
C ASN A 115 -32.87 -8.69 -12.37
N LYS A 116 -32.21 -9.62 -13.08
CA LYS A 116 -32.81 -10.37 -14.20
C LYS A 116 -33.96 -11.30 -13.79
N THR A 117 -34.01 -11.74 -12.54
CA THR A 117 -35.09 -12.60 -12.02
C THR A 117 -36.28 -11.81 -11.49
N ARG A 118 -36.17 -10.48 -11.38
CA ARG A 118 -37.22 -9.57 -10.93
C ARG A 118 -37.98 -8.88 -12.07
N THR A 119 -37.50 -9.04 -13.30
CA THR A 119 -38.15 -8.64 -14.57
C THR A 119 -38.77 -9.85 -15.23
#